data_AF-A0A1H6BY67-F1
#
_entry.id   AF-A0A1H6BY67-F1
#
_cell.length_a   1.000
_cell.length_b   1.000
_cell.length_c   1.000
_cell.angle_alpha   90.00
_cell.angle_beta   90.00
_cell.angle_gamma   90.00
#
_symmetry.space_group_name_H-M   'P 1'
#
loop_
_entity.id
_entity.type
_entity.pdbx_description
1 polymer ?
#
loop_
_entity_poly.entity_id
_entity_poly.type
_entity_poly.pdbx_seq_one_letter_code
_entity_poly.pdbx_strand_id
1 'polypeptide(L)'
;MKTAALLLSLFAVTLHAAEPCQTFHGRARFYSADGQLRIWHIGTHHEFMPDYRFDDPSWDRVVDRLKNGAESAGAAGNNDLFATFTVCPTEPFRQGAAQTAIVHSMRHPVIVAVPH
;
A
#
# COMPACT_ATOMS: atom_id res chain seq x y z
N MET A 1 32.13 -24.14 -48.32
CA MET A 1 32.10 -23.39 -47.05
C MET A 1 30.78 -22.65 -46.95
N LYS A 2 29.84 -23.10 -46.11
CA LYS A 2 28.62 -22.36 -45.76
C LYS A 2 28.40 -22.55 -44.26
N THR A 3 28.83 -21.58 -43.46
CA THR A 3 28.52 -21.50 -42.03
C THR A 3 27.19 -20.77 -41.90
N ALA A 4 26.14 -21.50 -41.50
CA ALA A 4 24.86 -20.93 -41.11
C ALA A 4 25.00 -20.34 -39.71
N ALA A 5 24.87 -19.02 -39.60
CA ALA A 5 24.82 -18.34 -38.31
C ALA A 5 23.40 -18.46 -37.73
N LEU A 6 23.27 -19.20 -36.62
CA LEU A 6 22.03 -19.27 -35.85
C LEU A 6 21.97 -18.03 -34.94
N LEU A 7 21.04 -17.11 -35.24
CA LEU A 7 20.69 -16.01 -34.34
C LEU A 7 19.75 -16.55 -33.25
N LEU A 8 20.28 -16.78 -32.05
CA LEU A 8 19.46 -17.00 -30.85
C LEU A 8 18.86 -15.66 -30.41
N SER A 9 17.58 -15.45 -30.71
CA SER A 9 16.77 -14.37 -30.15
C SER A 9 16.47 -14.68 -28.68
N LEU A 10 17.22 -14.05 -27.76
CA LEU A 10 16.89 -14.06 -26.33
C LEU A 10 15.63 -13.20 -26.11
N PHE A 11 14.48 -13.87 -26.00
CA PHE A 11 13.29 -13.25 -25.44
C PHE A 11 13.52 -13.01 -23.95
N ALA A 12 13.88 -11.78 -23.59
CA ALA A 12 13.86 -11.34 -22.20
C ALA A 12 12.40 -11.32 -21.73
N VAL A 13 12.00 -12.36 -20.99
CA VAL A 13 10.72 -12.36 -20.28
C VAL A 13 10.84 -11.32 -19.18
N THR A 14 10.29 -10.13 -19.40
CA THR A 14 10.11 -9.13 -18.35
C THR A 14 9.03 -9.66 -17.40
N LEU A 15 9.44 -10.48 -16.43
CA LEU A 15 8.63 -10.71 -15.24
C LEU A 15 8.37 -9.33 -14.63
N HIS A 16 7.12 -8.87 -14.69
CA HIS A 16 6.68 -7.66 -14.00
C HIS A 16 6.66 -7.94 -12.50
N ALA A 17 7.84 -7.91 -11.91
CA ALA A 17 8.03 -8.10 -10.48
C ALA A 17 7.39 -6.91 -9.74
N ALA A 18 6.86 -7.19 -8.55
CA ALA A 18 6.42 -6.13 -7.66
C ALA A 18 7.60 -5.23 -7.28
N GLU A 19 7.29 -3.97 -6.99
CA GLU A 19 8.29 -3.03 -6.47
C GLU A 19 8.88 -3.54 -5.14
N PRO A 20 10.15 -3.19 -4.81
CA PRO A 20 10.71 -3.54 -3.52
C PRO A 20 9.93 -2.90 -2.37
N CYS A 21 10.01 -3.54 -1.21
CA CYS A 21 9.51 -2.96 0.02
C CYS A 21 10.17 -1.63 0.32
N GLN A 22 9.38 -0.65 0.76
CA GLN A 22 9.84 0.70 1.04
C GLN A 22 9.39 1.17 2.42
N THR A 23 10.19 2.04 3.03
CA THR A 23 9.86 2.69 4.29
C THR A 23 9.71 4.18 4.08
N PHE A 24 8.58 4.75 4.49
CA PHE A 24 8.30 6.17 4.28
C PHE A 24 7.38 6.75 5.36
N HIS A 25 7.36 8.08 5.47
CA HIS A 25 6.38 8.80 6.27
C HIS A 25 5.07 8.90 5.48
N GLY A 26 3.99 8.39 6.05
CA GLY A 26 2.70 8.32 5.38
C GLY A 26 1.53 8.80 6.22
N ARG A 27 0.38 8.93 5.55
CA ARG A 27 -0.93 9.12 6.18
C ARG A 27 -1.87 8.02 5.71
N ALA A 28 -2.35 7.20 6.64
CA ALA A 28 -3.45 6.28 6.39
C ALA A 28 -4.79 6.97 6.69
N ARG A 29 -5.78 6.76 5.81
CA ARG A 29 -7.16 7.25 5.99
C ARG A 29 -8.16 6.22 5.47
N PHE A 30 -9.21 5.99 6.26
CA PHE A 30 -10.36 5.20 5.85
C PHE A 30 -11.48 6.13 5.36
N TYR A 31 -11.79 6.07 4.08
CA TYR A 31 -12.90 6.80 3.47
C TYR A 31 -14.17 5.96 3.65
N SER A 32 -14.93 6.25 4.70
CA SER A 32 -16.13 5.48 5.06
C SER A 32 -17.25 5.54 4.01
N ALA A 33 -17.26 6.58 3.17
CA ALA A 33 -18.28 6.76 2.13
C ALA A 33 -18.18 5.73 0.99
N ASP A 34 -16.97 5.36 0.58
CA ASP A 34 -16.71 4.40 -0.51
C ASP A 34 -16.00 3.12 -0.01
N GLY A 35 -15.75 3.02 1.30
CA GLY A 35 -15.15 1.87 1.94
C GLY A 35 -13.67 1.69 1.61
N GLN A 36 -12.95 2.73 1.19
CA GLN A 36 -11.54 2.63 0.79
C GLN A 36 -10.58 2.98 1.92
N LEU A 37 -9.55 2.16 2.10
CA LEU A 37 -8.40 2.48 2.93
C LEU A 37 -7.21 2.86 2.05
N ARG A 38 -6.67 4.06 2.25
CA ARG A 38 -5.52 4.57 1.49
C ARG A 38 -4.39 4.96 2.42
N ILE A 39 -3.17 4.61 2.07
CA ILE A 39 -1.94 5.09 2.69
C ILE A 39 -1.24 5.99 1.68
N TRP A 40 -1.29 7.29 1.92
CA TRP A 40 -0.58 8.27 1.10
C TRP A 40 0.89 8.34 1.53
N HIS A 41 1.82 8.22 0.57
CA HIS A 41 3.23 8.54 0.78
C HIS A 41 3.40 10.06 0.71
N ILE A 42 3.56 10.68 1.88
CA ILE A 42 3.60 12.14 2.03
C ILE A 42 4.71 12.74 1.16
N GLY A 43 4.37 13.81 0.45
CA GLY A 43 5.29 14.48 -0.48
C GLY A 43 5.32 13.87 -1.89
N THR A 44 4.52 12.83 -2.15
CA THR A 44 4.39 12.21 -3.48
C THR A 44 2.94 12.22 -3.95
N HIS A 45 2.67 11.78 -5.18
CA HIS A 45 1.32 11.52 -5.69
C HIS A 45 0.94 10.03 -5.60
N HIS A 46 1.62 9.26 -4.75
CA HIS A 46 1.46 7.82 -4.68
C HIS A 46 0.68 7.40 -3.42
N GLU A 47 -0.32 6.55 -3.62
CA GLU A 47 -1.09 5.91 -2.55
C GLU A 47 -1.00 4.40 -2.62
N PHE A 48 -1.01 3.77 -1.46
CA PHE A 48 -1.11 2.32 -1.32
C PHE A 48 -2.47 1.92 -0.75
N MET A 49 -2.97 0.78 -1.19
CA MET A 49 -4.13 0.12 -0.62
C MET A 49 -3.65 -1.09 0.18
N PRO A 50 -3.83 -1.11 1.52
CA PRO A 50 -3.53 -2.30 2.29
C PRO A 50 -4.27 -3.52 1.73
N ASP A 51 -3.55 -4.61 1.52
CA ASP A 51 -4.15 -5.85 1.02
C ASP A 51 -5.19 -6.39 2.01
N TYR A 52 -6.25 -7.01 1.48
CA TYR A 52 -7.37 -7.58 2.22
C TYR A 52 -7.32 -9.13 2.25
N ARG A 53 -6.23 -9.73 1.80
CA ARG A 53 -6.10 -11.19 1.80
C ARG A 53 -6.19 -11.75 3.23
N PHE A 54 -6.87 -12.88 3.36
CA PHE A 54 -7.17 -13.51 4.66
C PHE A 54 -5.92 -13.94 5.45
N ASP A 55 -4.80 -14.18 4.75
CA ASP A 55 -3.51 -14.56 5.33
C ASP A 55 -2.63 -13.36 5.70
N ASP A 56 -2.99 -12.14 5.28
CA ASP A 56 -2.30 -10.90 5.65
C ASP A 56 -3.29 -9.85 6.19
N PRO A 57 -3.33 -9.63 7.53
CA PRO A 57 -4.26 -8.70 8.15
C PRO A 57 -3.82 -7.24 8.01
N SER A 58 -3.20 -6.86 6.88
CA SER A 58 -2.72 -5.50 6.61
C SER A 58 -3.84 -4.47 6.73
N TRP A 59 -4.99 -4.76 6.12
CA TRP A 59 -6.19 -3.95 6.25
C TRP A 59 -6.60 -3.77 7.72
N ASP A 60 -6.88 -4.88 8.41
CA ASP A 60 -7.38 -4.87 9.79
C ASP A 60 -6.42 -4.16 10.74
N ARG A 61 -5.10 -4.41 10.60
CA ARG A 61 -4.07 -3.77 11.42
C ARG A 61 -4.10 -2.25 11.32
N VAL A 62 -4.32 -1.72 10.13
CA VAL A 62 -4.39 -0.27 9.91
C VAL A 62 -5.76 0.28 10.38
N VAL A 63 -6.86 -0.42 10.08
CA VAL A 63 -8.21 -0.02 10.51
C VAL A 63 -8.33 0.01 12.02
N ASP A 64 -7.84 -1.01 12.73
CA ASP A 64 -7.91 -1.07 14.19
C ASP A 64 -7.08 0.04 14.83
N ARG A 65 -5.96 0.41 14.21
CA ARG A 65 -5.19 1.57 14.65
C ARG A 65 -5.97 2.87 14.46
N LEU A 66 -6.66 3.03 13.31
CA LEU A 66 -7.52 4.17 13.01
C LEU A 66 -8.74 4.28 13.93
N LYS A 67 -9.33 3.16 14.38
CA LYS A 67 -10.43 3.17 15.36
C LYS A 67 -10.01 3.79 16.70
N ASN A 68 -8.71 3.76 17.02
CA ASN A 68 -8.15 4.29 18.26
C ASN A 68 -8.89 3.81 19.52
N GLY A 69 -9.23 2.52 19.56
CA GLY A 69 -9.94 1.87 20.67
C GLY A 69 -11.47 2.01 20.65
N ALA A 70 -12.05 2.65 19.63
CA ALA A 70 -13.51 2.70 19.47
C ALA A 70 -14.07 1.41 18.87
N GLU A 71 -15.22 0.96 19.39
CA GLU A 71 -15.89 -0.28 18.98
C GLU A 71 -16.67 -0.16 17.66
N SER A 72 -17.08 1.05 17.27
CA SER A 72 -17.92 1.23 16.08
C SER A 72 -17.13 1.04 14.79
N ALA A 73 -17.70 0.31 13.82
CA ALA A 73 -17.09 0.11 12.50
C ALA A 73 -16.76 1.44 11.77
N GLY A 74 -17.57 2.49 11.99
CA GLY A 74 -17.37 3.81 11.38
C GLY A 74 -16.26 4.65 12.01
N ALA A 75 -15.76 4.32 13.20
CA ALA A 75 -14.81 5.17 13.92
C ALA A 75 -13.47 5.35 13.20
N ALA A 76 -13.06 4.37 12.38
CA ALA A 76 -11.85 4.47 11.58
C ALA A 76 -11.90 5.66 10.60
N GLY A 77 -13.09 6.05 10.13
CA GLY A 77 -13.26 7.17 9.21
C GLY A 77 -13.18 8.55 9.85
N ASN A 78 -13.14 8.62 11.19
CA ASN A 78 -13.09 9.88 11.94
C ASN A 78 -11.65 10.30 12.24
N ASN A 79 -10.67 9.53 11.80
CA ASN A 79 -9.26 9.71 12.15
C ASN A 79 -8.36 9.64 10.91
N ASP A 80 -7.27 10.40 10.96
CA ASP A 80 -6.09 10.18 10.13
C ASP A 80 -5.00 9.54 11.00
N LEU A 81 -4.29 8.56 10.44
CA LEU A 81 -3.14 7.91 11.07
C LEU A 81 -1.85 8.30 10.35
N PHE A 82 -1.00 9.05 11.04
CA PHE A 82 0.36 9.36 10.59
C PHE A 82 1.34 8.36 11.19
N ALA A 83 2.21 7.78 10.38
CA ALA A 83 3.24 6.86 10.85
C ALA A 83 4.41 6.78 9.86
N THR A 84 5.50 6.15 10.30
CA THR A 84 6.51 5.61 9.39
C THR A 84 6.08 4.21 8.99
N PHE A 85 5.62 4.04 7.76
CA PHE A 85 5.14 2.76 7.24
C PHE A 85 6.29 1.99 6.59
N THR A 86 6.27 0.67 6.73
CA THR A 86 7.04 -0.24 5.86
C THR A 86 6.04 -1.03 5.03
N VAL A 87 6.07 -0.85 3.71
CA VAL A 87 5.07 -1.36 2.76
C VAL A 87 5.75 -2.12 1.64
N CYS A 88 5.25 -3.31 1.30
CA CYS A 88 5.68 -4.11 0.16
C CYS A 88 4.57 -4.15 -0.88
N PRO A 89 4.71 -3.44 -2.01
CA PRO A 89 3.77 -3.53 -3.10
C PRO A 89 3.61 -4.97 -3.58
N THR A 90 2.39 -5.35 -3.97
CA THR A 90 2.11 -6.69 -4.52
C THR A 90 2.02 -6.69 -6.04
N GLU A 91 2.09 -5.50 -6.65
CA GLU A 91 2.02 -5.25 -8.09
C GLU A 91 3.14 -4.28 -8.51
N PRO A 92 3.44 -4.11 -9.80
CA PRO A 92 4.33 -3.06 -10.29
C PRO A 92 3.72 -1.66 -10.12
N PHE A 93 4.57 -0.62 -10.09
CA PHE A 93 4.10 0.76 -9.97
C PHE A 93 3.23 1.17 -11.17
N ARG A 94 2.07 1.79 -10.88
CA ARG A 94 1.16 2.34 -11.89
C ARG A 94 0.88 3.82 -11.57
N GLN A 95 1.45 4.72 -12.37
CA GLN A 95 1.25 6.16 -12.18
C GLN A 95 -0.24 6.52 -12.23
N GLY A 96 -0.69 7.31 -11.25
CA GLY A 96 -2.08 7.77 -11.15
C GLY A 96 -3.05 6.73 -10.60
N ALA A 97 -2.57 5.56 -10.17
CA ALA A 97 -3.37 4.55 -9.51
C ALA A 97 -2.85 4.27 -8.10
N ALA A 98 -3.76 3.95 -7.19
CA ALA A 98 -3.37 3.36 -5.91
C ALA A 98 -2.89 1.92 -6.13
N GLN A 99 -1.85 1.53 -5.40
CA GLN A 99 -1.20 0.23 -5.55
C GLN A 99 -1.50 -0.68 -4.37
N THR A 100 -1.92 -1.91 -4.62
CA THR A 100 -2.13 -2.89 -3.53
C THR A 100 -0.79 -3.22 -2.89
N ALA A 101 -0.76 -3.30 -1.55
CA ALA A 101 0.46 -3.56 -0.83
C ALA A 101 0.23 -4.20 0.54
N ILE A 102 1.22 -4.98 0.96
CA ILE A 102 1.32 -5.53 2.32
C ILE A 102 1.94 -4.47 3.23
N VAL A 103 1.31 -4.20 4.37
CA VAL A 103 1.81 -3.30 5.40
C VAL A 103 2.53 -4.13 6.46
N HIS A 104 3.87 -4.12 6.46
CA HIS A 104 4.64 -4.86 7.46
C HIS A 104 4.66 -4.17 8.82
N SER A 105 4.83 -2.85 8.85
CA SER A 105 4.94 -2.13 10.13
C SER A 105 4.47 -0.69 10.04
N MET A 106 4.09 -0.14 11.20
CA MET A 106 3.76 1.25 11.44
C MET A 106 4.51 1.72 12.68
N ARG A 107 5.57 2.53 12.51
CA ARG A 107 6.37 3.07 13.61
C ARG A 107 5.98 4.52 13.90
N HIS A 108 6.07 4.91 15.18
CA HIS A 108 5.67 6.24 15.67
C HIS A 108 4.25 6.66 15.25
N PRO A 109 3.23 5.82 15.47
CA PRO A 109 1.87 6.13 15.07
C PRO A 109 1.29 7.32 15.86
N VAL A 110 0.77 8.31 15.14
CA VAL A 110 0.04 9.47 15.66
C VAL A 110 -1.35 9.48 15.04
N ILE A 111 -2.39 9.53 15.88
CA ILE A 111 -3.78 9.62 15.46
C ILE A 111 -4.24 11.07 15.59
N VAL A 112 -4.87 11.59 14.54
CA VAL A 112 -5.45 12.93 14.51
C VAL A 112 -6.92 12.82 14.12
N ALA A 113 -7.81 13.38 14.94
CA ALA A 113 -9.23 13.43 14.60
C ALA A 113 -9.47 14.32 13.38
N VAL A 114 -10.30 13.85 12.46
CA VAL A 114 -10.70 14.57 11.27
C VAL A 114 -11.90 15.46 11.61
N PRO A 115 -11.85 16.77 11.35
CA PRO A 115 -13.03 17.63 11.51
C PRO A 115 -14.09 17.26 10.45
N HIS A 116 -15.34 17.12 10.91
CA HIS A 116 -16.51 16.84 10.08
C HIS A 116 -17.22 18.14 9.65
#